data_AF-A0A9J6CCN5-F1
#
_entry.id   AF-A0A9J6CCN5-F1
#
_cell.length_a   1.000
_cell.length_b   1.000
_cell.length_c   1.000
_cell.angle_alpha   90.00
_cell.angle_beta   90.00
_cell.angle_gamma   90.00
#
_symmetry.space_group_name_H-M   'P 1'
#
loop_
_entity.id
_entity.type
_entity.pdbx_description
1 polymer ?
#
loop_
_entity_poly.entity_id
_entity_poly.type
_entity_poly.pdbx_seq_one_letter_code
_entity_poly.pdbx_strand_id
1 'polypeptide(L)'
;MSSVDLINKTTYCDLTRYSSTELTWTLENYSPAKNLQHEFHLTDSIIMFLELRINQNFYSGSEYYYGSSYFCINPFVKYQWSKHDAKKFIKLQVHTSRGGANVTRDFSIMNKDFVVINSQSNFMTQCNINKYIEKNILTINVRATIKEVFDNFPIGNELLNTKGKILKDFHSLISNQQISDFKFIVEDKEFYVHKVLLAARSPVFMKMFTSDFNESHSKEGRINDISKEAFQEFLRFLYTETIEDINLYVLDLLAIADLYEVEDLKAICMAQLLTELTEENAPHVFQYAHRYRCDNELKDAAFKLIKSSFQKNNIEIPNEFIFAPSALQFAIEAKNKIFETLKVEVALSEMKAK
;
A
#
# COMPACT_ATOMS: atom_id res chain seq x y z
N MET A 1 15.41 16.07 0.81
CA MET A 1 14.46 14.96 0.57
C MET A 1 14.70 13.97 1.69
N SER A 2 13.83 13.97 2.70
CA SER A 2 13.97 13.09 3.86
C SER A 2 13.54 11.67 3.49
N SER A 3 14.15 10.68 4.13
CA SER A 3 13.90 9.23 3.99
C SER A 3 12.46 8.80 4.33
N VAL A 4 11.63 9.71 4.83
CA VAL A 4 10.20 9.50 5.13
C VAL A 4 9.31 9.68 3.88
N ASP A 5 9.80 10.35 2.83
CA ASP A 5 9.03 10.57 1.58
C ASP A 5 9.00 9.36 0.63
N LEU A 6 9.72 8.27 0.95
CA LEU A 6 9.77 7.06 0.10
C LEU A 6 8.77 5.96 0.48
N ILE A 7 8.11 6.03 1.64
CA ILE A 7 7.26 4.91 2.13
C ILE A 7 5.76 5.12 1.86
N ASN A 8 5.29 6.33 1.52
CA ASN A 8 3.88 6.60 1.26
C ASN A 8 3.56 7.14 -0.14
N LYS A 9 4.33 6.77 -1.16
CA LYS A 9 3.83 6.89 -2.53
C LYS A 9 3.03 5.65 -2.87
N THR A 10 1.72 5.67 -2.57
CA THR A 10 0.79 4.79 -3.26
C THR A 10 0.88 5.15 -4.74
N THR A 11 1.66 4.36 -5.49
CA THR A 11 1.77 4.55 -6.93
C THR A 11 0.47 4.07 -7.54
N TYR A 12 -0.32 5.04 -7.96
CA TYR A 12 -1.53 4.82 -8.73
C TYR A 12 -1.13 4.60 -10.19
N CYS A 13 -1.64 3.54 -10.79
CA CYS A 13 -1.54 3.37 -12.23
C CYS A 13 -2.94 3.28 -12.84
N ASP A 14 -3.05 3.79 -14.07
CA ASP A 14 -4.23 3.55 -14.88
C ASP A 14 -4.08 2.16 -15.49
N LEU A 15 -4.79 1.18 -14.93
CA LEU A 15 -4.82 -0.16 -15.51
C LEU A 15 -5.81 -0.16 -16.67
N THR A 16 -5.35 -0.68 -17.81
CA THR A 16 -6.21 -0.92 -18.96
C THR A 16 -6.31 -2.41 -19.23
N ARG A 17 -7.51 -2.97 -19.10
CA ARG A 17 -7.80 -4.37 -19.48
C ARG A 17 -8.49 -4.40 -20.82
N TYR A 18 -8.08 -5.32 -21.69
CA TYR A 18 -8.73 -5.60 -22.96
C TYR A 18 -9.32 -7.00 -22.96
N SER A 19 -10.57 -7.12 -23.42
CA SER A 19 -11.19 -8.42 -23.72
C SER A 19 -11.85 -8.34 -25.09
N SER A 20 -11.81 -9.41 -25.87
CA SER A 20 -12.44 -9.46 -27.20
C SER A 20 -13.19 -10.76 -27.40
N THR A 21 -14.35 -10.67 -28.06
CA THR A 21 -15.12 -11.83 -28.51
C THR A 21 -15.48 -11.68 -29.98
N GLU A 22 -15.63 -12.79 -30.68
CA GLU A 22 -15.99 -12.86 -32.08
C GLU A 22 -17.19 -13.76 -32.29
N LEU A 23 -18.07 -13.37 -33.21
CA LEU A 23 -19.17 -14.19 -33.69
C LEU A 23 -19.22 -14.16 -35.21
N THR A 24 -19.49 -15.31 -35.81
CA THR A 24 -19.78 -15.43 -37.22
C THR A 24 -21.25 -15.81 -37.40
N TRP A 25 -22.03 -14.95 -38.06
CA TRP A 25 -23.33 -15.32 -38.61
C TRP A 25 -23.18 -15.81 -40.03
N THR A 26 -23.67 -17.02 -40.28
CA THR A 26 -23.80 -17.58 -41.61
C THR A 26 -25.28 -17.72 -41.94
N LEU A 27 -25.72 -17.00 -42.96
CA LEU A 27 -27.10 -16.94 -43.40
C LEU A 27 -27.24 -17.60 -44.76
N GLU A 28 -27.91 -18.73 -44.81
CA GLU A 28 -28.29 -19.43 -46.03
C GLU A 28 -29.75 -19.12 -46.36
N ASN A 29 -30.08 -18.92 -47.64
CA ASN A 29 -31.46 -18.76 -48.12
C ASN A 29 -32.25 -17.67 -47.35
N TYR A 30 -31.63 -16.50 -47.15
CA TYR A 30 -32.15 -15.40 -46.35
C TYR A 30 -33.54 -14.91 -46.81
N SER A 31 -34.43 -14.64 -45.85
CA SER A 31 -35.78 -14.11 -46.07
C SER A 31 -35.98 -12.79 -45.30
N PRO A 32 -36.71 -11.81 -45.84
CA PRO A 32 -36.86 -10.46 -45.25
C PRO A 32 -37.66 -10.42 -43.95
N ALA A 33 -38.24 -11.55 -43.53
CA ALA A 33 -39.04 -11.63 -42.31
C ALA A 33 -38.25 -12.15 -41.10
N LYS A 34 -36.96 -12.46 -41.25
CA LYS A 34 -36.18 -13.13 -40.20
C LYS A 34 -35.25 -12.13 -39.50
N ASN A 35 -35.70 -11.60 -38.37
CA ASN A 35 -34.83 -10.91 -37.43
C ASN A 35 -34.02 -11.97 -36.68
N LEU A 36 -32.70 -11.82 -36.64
CA LEU A 36 -31.82 -12.65 -35.83
C LEU A 36 -31.31 -11.83 -34.66
N GLN A 37 -31.53 -12.32 -33.46
CA GLN A 37 -30.97 -11.74 -32.25
C GLN A 37 -29.94 -12.71 -31.69
N HIS A 38 -28.79 -12.19 -31.28
CA HIS A 38 -27.77 -12.96 -30.59
C HIS A 38 -27.26 -12.22 -29.38
N GLU A 39 -27.03 -12.98 -28.31
CA GLU A 39 -26.50 -12.49 -27.04
C GLU A 39 -25.01 -12.78 -26.94
N PHE A 40 -24.25 -11.80 -26.47
CA PHE A 40 -22.81 -11.85 -26.28
C PHE A 40 -22.49 -11.56 -24.83
N HIS A 41 -21.83 -12.49 -24.15
CA HIS A 41 -21.20 -12.21 -22.87
C HIS A 41 -19.80 -11.64 -23.16
N LEU A 42 -19.65 -10.32 -23.02
CA LEU A 42 -18.34 -9.66 -23.14
C LEU A 42 -17.52 -9.83 -21.87
N THR A 43 -18.21 -9.85 -20.73
CA THR A 43 -17.72 -10.19 -19.40
C THR A 43 -18.89 -10.80 -18.61
N ASP A 44 -18.63 -11.27 -17.39
CA ASP A 44 -19.69 -11.77 -16.49
C ASP A 44 -20.78 -10.73 -16.20
N SER A 45 -20.47 -9.44 -16.35
CA SER A 45 -21.36 -8.32 -16.00
C SER A 45 -21.86 -7.53 -17.22
N ILE A 46 -21.33 -7.80 -18.43
CA ILE A 46 -21.67 -7.07 -19.66
C ILE A 46 -22.21 -8.05 -20.69
N ILE A 47 -23.48 -7.84 -21.00
CA ILE A 47 -24.18 -8.60 -22.01
C ILE A 47 -24.50 -7.65 -23.16
N MET A 48 -24.05 -7.98 -24.37
CA MET A 48 -24.39 -7.26 -25.58
C MET A 48 -25.36 -8.10 -26.42
N PHE A 49 -26.45 -7.49 -26.86
CA PHE A 49 -27.36 -8.08 -27.83
C PHE A 49 -27.10 -7.45 -29.18
N LEU A 50 -26.92 -8.27 -30.20
CA LEU A 50 -26.93 -7.79 -31.57
C LEU A 50 -28.18 -8.28 -32.27
N GLU A 51 -28.90 -7.35 -32.88
CA GLU A 51 -30.04 -7.64 -33.73
C GLU A 51 -29.67 -7.40 -35.19
N LEU A 52 -29.71 -8.44 -36.01
CA LEU A 52 -29.64 -8.36 -37.46
C LEU A 52 -31.06 -8.29 -38.03
N ARG A 53 -31.35 -7.23 -38.79
CA ARG A 53 -32.61 -7.10 -39.54
C ARG A 53 -32.33 -7.10 -41.03
N ILE A 54 -33.15 -7.83 -41.79
CA ILE A 54 -33.11 -7.85 -43.26
C ILE A 54 -34.39 -7.20 -43.77
N ASN A 55 -34.29 -6.12 -44.54
CA ASN A 55 -35.45 -5.41 -45.08
C ASN A 55 -35.49 -5.50 -46.61
N GLN A 56 -36.69 -5.65 -47.16
CA GLN A 56 -36.95 -5.43 -48.58
C GLN A 56 -37.38 -3.98 -48.78
N ASN A 57 -36.62 -3.26 -49.62
CA ASN A 57 -36.81 -1.86 -49.95
C ASN A 57 -36.34 -0.89 -48.86
N PHE A 58 -35.77 0.24 -49.27
CA PHE A 58 -35.23 1.26 -48.37
C PHE A 58 -35.51 2.68 -48.87
N TYR A 59 -35.71 3.60 -47.91
CA TYR A 59 -35.86 5.02 -48.15
C TYR A 59 -34.65 5.79 -47.59
N SER A 60 -33.81 6.32 -48.49
CA SER A 60 -32.63 7.13 -48.14
C SER A 60 -32.94 8.60 -48.36
N GLY A 61 -33.43 9.31 -47.36
CA GLY A 61 -33.72 10.74 -47.49
C GLY A 61 -34.85 11.00 -48.50
N SER A 62 -34.53 11.33 -49.75
CA SER A 62 -35.52 11.62 -50.82
C SER A 62 -35.73 10.49 -51.84
N GLU A 63 -34.98 9.38 -51.76
CA GLU A 63 -35.02 8.31 -52.78
C GLU A 63 -35.50 6.96 -52.22
N TYR A 64 -36.43 6.32 -52.93
CA TYR A 64 -36.98 4.99 -52.64
C TYR A 64 -36.33 3.94 -53.54
N TYR A 65 -35.62 2.99 -52.94
CA TYR A 65 -34.93 1.91 -53.66
C TYR A 65 -35.76 0.62 -53.58
N TYR A 66 -36.34 0.21 -54.70
CA TYR A 66 -37.11 -1.04 -54.84
C TYR A 66 -36.22 -2.24 -55.18
N GLY A 67 -36.54 -3.41 -54.63
CA GLY A 67 -36.01 -4.72 -55.04
C GLY A 67 -34.63 -5.12 -54.50
N SER A 68 -33.98 -4.27 -53.68
CA SER A 68 -32.74 -4.61 -53.00
C SER A 68 -33.00 -5.01 -51.54
N SER A 69 -32.42 -6.13 -51.12
CA SER A 69 -32.41 -6.57 -49.73
C SER A 69 -31.26 -5.89 -48.99
N TYR A 70 -31.54 -5.29 -47.83
CA TYR A 70 -30.54 -4.61 -47.02
C TYR A 70 -30.49 -5.22 -45.63
N PHE A 71 -29.30 -5.25 -45.04
CA PHE A 71 -29.17 -5.64 -43.64
C PHE A 71 -28.65 -4.50 -42.77
N CYS A 72 -29.13 -4.45 -41.54
CA CYS A 72 -28.57 -3.63 -40.47
C CYS A 72 -28.31 -4.47 -39.23
N ILE A 73 -27.31 -4.06 -38.45
CA ILE A 73 -26.98 -4.65 -37.14
C ILE A 73 -27.24 -3.57 -36.11
N ASN A 74 -27.93 -3.90 -35.02
CA ASN A 74 -28.22 -2.98 -33.94
C ASN A 74 -27.66 -3.55 -32.62
N PRO A 75 -26.65 -2.89 -32.02
CA PRO A 75 -26.13 -3.29 -30.73
C PRO A 75 -26.94 -2.69 -29.59
N PHE A 76 -27.30 -3.53 -28.62
CA PHE A 76 -27.85 -3.15 -27.33
C PHE A 76 -26.93 -3.68 -26.24
N VAL A 77 -26.61 -2.87 -25.23
CA VAL A 77 -25.75 -3.32 -24.13
C VAL A 77 -26.53 -3.27 -22.82
N LYS A 78 -26.58 -4.40 -22.13
CA LYS A 78 -27.08 -4.52 -20.76
C LYS A 78 -25.89 -4.66 -19.83
N TYR A 79 -25.86 -3.83 -18.79
CA TYR A 79 -24.77 -3.79 -17.84
C TYR A 79 -25.29 -3.70 -16.40
N GLN A 80 -24.70 -4.48 -15.50
CA GLN A 80 -25.02 -4.43 -14.07
C GLN A 80 -23.91 -3.68 -13.31
N TRP A 81 -24.27 -2.56 -12.70
CA TRP A 81 -23.31 -1.67 -12.03
C TRP A 81 -22.87 -2.19 -10.66
N SER A 82 -21.58 -2.03 -10.34
CA SER A 82 -20.99 -2.13 -9.01
C SER A 82 -20.39 -0.79 -8.55
N LYS A 83 -20.18 -0.62 -7.23
CA LYS A 83 -19.61 0.62 -6.64
C LYS A 83 -18.17 0.91 -7.07
N HIS A 84 -17.46 -0.05 -7.68
CA HIS A 84 -16.03 0.04 -8.03
C HIS A 84 -15.77 -0.12 -9.53
N ASP A 85 -16.75 0.15 -10.38
CA ASP A 85 -16.64 -0.13 -11.81
C ASP A 85 -15.69 0.80 -12.55
N ALA A 86 -14.76 0.20 -13.31
CA ALA A 86 -13.93 0.87 -14.30
C ALA A 86 -14.76 1.62 -15.35
N LYS A 87 -14.18 2.67 -15.93
CA LYS A 87 -14.66 3.28 -17.19
C LYS A 87 -14.52 2.25 -18.30
N LYS A 88 -15.57 2.05 -19.10
CA LYS A 88 -15.59 1.02 -20.15
C LYS A 88 -15.82 1.62 -21.52
N PHE A 89 -14.97 1.22 -22.46
CA PHE A 89 -15.07 1.58 -23.87
C PHE A 89 -15.26 0.29 -24.67
N ILE A 90 -16.29 0.24 -25.50
CA ILE A 90 -16.60 -0.91 -26.35
C ILE A 90 -16.39 -0.51 -27.80
N LYS A 91 -15.54 -1.24 -28.49
CA LYS A 91 -15.32 -1.15 -29.93
C LYS A 91 -16.01 -2.31 -30.61
N LEU A 92 -16.92 -2.03 -31.54
CA LEU A 92 -17.58 -3.04 -32.35
C LEU A 92 -17.06 -2.94 -33.78
N GLN A 93 -16.64 -4.08 -34.34
CA GLN A 93 -16.18 -4.20 -35.72
C GLN A 93 -17.04 -5.24 -36.43
N VAL A 94 -17.60 -4.88 -37.57
CA VAL A 94 -18.40 -5.77 -38.42
C VAL A 94 -17.71 -5.89 -39.76
N HIS A 95 -17.52 -7.13 -40.19
CA HIS A 95 -16.87 -7.51 -41.43
C HIS A 95 -17.72 -8.53 -42.20
N THR A 96 -17.89 -8.33 -43.50
CA THR A 96 -18.46 -9.35 -44.40
C THR A 96 -17.35 -10.11 -45.12
N SER A 97 -17.54 -11.39 -45.42
CA SER A 97 -16.54 -12.26 -46.08
C SER A 97 -16.00 -11.70 -47.42
N ARG A 98 -16.82 -10.93 -48.16
CA ARG A 98 -16.44 -10.33 -49.45
C ARG A 98 -15.79 -8.95 -49.38
N GLY A 99 -15.31 -8.54 -48.19
CA GLY A 99 -14.33 -7.47 -48.03
C GLY A 99 -14.79 -6.01 -48.19
N GLY A 100 -16.09 -5.73 -48.35
CA GLY A 100 -16.54 -4.35 -48.64
C GLY A 100 -17.29 -3.61 -47.53
N ALA A 101 -17.92 -4.28 -46.56
CA ALA A 101 -18.53 -3.61 -45.41
C ALA A 101 -17.65 -3.78 -44.17
N ASN A 102 -16.69 -2.87 -43.99
CA ASN A 102 -15.86 -2.77 -42.79
C ASN A 102 -16.32 -1.56 -41.98
N VAL A 103 -17.27 -1.77 -41.07
CA VAL A 103 -17.75 -0.70 -40.18
C VAL A 103 -17.19 -0.93 -38.79
N THR A 104 -16.46 0.06 -38.28
CA THR A 104 -15.96 0.09 -36.91
C THR A 104 -16.59 1.29 -36.21
N ARG A 105 -17.21 1.09 -35.04
CA ARG A 105 -17.55 2.19 -34.14
C ARG A 105 -17.11 1.91 -32.71
N ASP A 106 -16.77 3.00 -32.04
CA ASP A 106 -16.41 3.01 -30.63
C ASP A 106 -17.57 3.62 -29.82
N PHE A 107 -17.87 3.01 -28.69
CA PHE A 107 -18.89 3.43 -27.72
C PHE A 107 -18.23 3.57 -26.36
N SER A 108 -18.61 4.61 -25.62
CA SER A 108 -18.23 4.75 -24.20
C SER A 108 -19.45 4.51 -23.34
N ILE A 109 -19.36 3.61 -22.37
CA ILE A 109 -20.38 3.45 -21.34
C ILE A 109 -20.06 4.47 -20.25
N MET A 110 -20.66 5.66 -20.37
CA MET A 110 -20.54 6.72 -19.37
C MET A 110 -21.90 6.94 -18.73
N ASN A 111 -22.02 6.52 -17.46
CA ASN A 111 -23.09 6.82 -16.50
C ASN A 111 -24.26 5.80 -16.34
N LYS A 112 -24.80 5.78 -15.11
CA LYS A 112 -25.60 4.71 -14.47
C LYS A 112 -26.96 4.36 -15.07
N ASP A 113 -27.39 5.10 -16.09
CA ASP A 113 -28.68 4.91 -16.72
C ASP A 113 -28.48 4.27 -18.08
N PHE A 114 -29.09 3.10 -18.29
CA PHE A 114 -29.20 2.35 -19.54
C PHE A 114 -28.70 3.11 -20.78
N VAL A 115 -27.50 2.81 -21.26
CA VAL A 115 -27.12 3.21 -22.62
C VAL A 115 -27.80 2.24 -23.58
N VAL A 116 -29.11 2.43 -23.81
CA VAL A 116 -29.68 2.05 -25.08
C VAL A 116 -29.02 3.00 -26.07
N ILE A 117 -28.18 2.48 -26.97
CA ILE A 117 -27.79 3.23 -28.16
C ILE A 117 -29.03 3.28 -29.05
N ASN A 118 -30.05 4.04 -28.62
CA ASN A 118 -31.20 4.39 -29.43
C ASN A 118 -30.88 5.72 -30.12
N SER A 119 -29.69 5.83 -30.70
CA SER A 119 -29.54 6.77 -31.80
C SER A 119 -30.41 6.20 -32.90
N GLN A 120 -31.34 6.98 -33.44
CA GLN A 120 -32.19 6.67 -34.59
C GLN A 120 -31.40 6.36 -35.89
N SER A 121 -30.10 6.04 -35.78
CA SER A 121 -29.18 5.63 -36.83
C SER A 121 -28.62 4.24 -36.51
N ASN A 122 -29.01 3.23 -37.29
CA ASN A 122 -28.49 1.86 -37.20
C ASN A 122 -26.94 1.83 -37.25
N PHE A 123 -26.28 0.88 -36.56
CA PHE A 123 -24.80 0.75 -36.51
C PHE A 123 -24.18 0.62 -37.90
N MET A 124 -24.87 -0.09 -38.80
CA MET A 124 -24.67 -0.02 -40.23
C MET A 124 -25.94 0.51 -40.89
N THR A 125 -25.84 1.63 -41.60
CA THR A 125 -26.88 2.07 -42.52
C THR A 125 -26.90 1.14 -43.73
N GLN A 126 -27.80 0.16 -43.67
CA GLN A 126 -28.35 -0.64 -44.78
C GLN A 126 -27.35 -0.95 -45.89
N CYS A 127 -26.55 -1.99 -45.66
CA CYS A 127 -25.67 -2.57 -46.67
C CYS A 127 -26.48 -3.43 -47.64
N ASN A 128 -26.37 -3.18 -48.95
CA ASN A 128 -27.03 -3.99 -49.97
C ASN A 128 -26.45 -5.42 -49.92
N ILE A 129 -27.29 -6.37 -49.52
CA ILE A 129 -26.92 -7.77 -49.27
C ILE A 129 -26.32 -8.42 -50.53
N ASN A 130 -26.81 -8.06 -51.72
CA ASN A 130 -26.37 -8.66 -52.99
C ASN A 130 -24.88 -8.42 -53.29
N LYS A 131 -24.26 -7.40 -52.70
CA LYS A 131 -22.82 -7.12 -52.88
C LYS A 131 -21.92 -8.10 -52.13
N TYR A 132 -22.44 -8.76 -51.08
CA TYR A 132 -21.64 -9.47 -50.09
C TYR A 132 -21.95 -10.97 -49.99
N ILE A 133 -22.93 -11.44 -50.74
CA ILE A 133 -23.28 -12.87 -50.82
C ILE A 133 -22.28 -13.61 -51.69
N GLU A 134 -21.96 -14.83 -51.28
CA GLU A 134 -21.30 -15.85 -52.07
C GLU A 134 -22.09 -17.16 -52.01
N LYS A 135 -22.39 -17.78 -53.17
CA LYS A 135 -23.14 -19.06 -53.24
C LYS A 135 -24.44 -19.09 -52.42
N ASN A 136 -25.16 -17.96 -52.39
CA ASN A 136 -26.38 -17.75 -51.60
C ASN A 136 -26.19 -17.73 -50.07
N ILE A 137 -24.95 -17.55 -49.62
CA ILE A 137 -24.57 -17.46 -48.22
C ILE A 137 -24.05 -16.05 -47.93
N LEU A 138 -24.60 -15.41 -46.91
CA LEU A 138 -24.06 -14.18 -46.32
C LEU A 138 -23.32 -14.54 -45.03
N THR A 139 -22.03 -14.22 -44.97
CA THR A 139 -21.22 -14.41 -43.75
C THR A 139 -20.86 -13.06 -43.15
N ILE A 140 -21.27 -12.84 -41.90
CA ILE A 140 -21.01 -11.61 -41.14
C ILE A 140 -20.18 -11.99 -39.92
N ASN A 141 -18.97 -11.47 -39.83
CA ASN A 141 -18.12 -11.57 -38.67
C ASN A 141 -18.26 -10.30 -37.84
N VAL A 142 -18.58 -10.46 -36.56
CA VAL A 142 -18.67 -9.36 -35.61
C VAL A 142 -17.65 -9.58 -34.52
N ARG A 143 -16.71 -8.64 -34.38
CA ARG A 143 -15.77 -8.59 -33.27
C ARG A 143 -16.16 -7.48 -32.33
N ALA A 144 -16.40 -7.81 -31.08
CA ALA A 144 -16.59 -6.83 -30.02
C ALA A 144 -15.36 -6.84 -29.12
N THR A 145 -14.77 -5.67 -28.88
CA THR A 145 -13.62 -5.48 -28.00
C THR A 145 -13.99 -4.50 -26.90
N ILE A 146 -13.76 -4.87 -25.66
CA ILE A 146 -13.92 -3.98 -24.52
C ILE A 146 -12.57 -3.57 -23.97
N LYS A 147 -12.44 -2.29 -23.66
CA LYS A 147 -11.34 -1.66 -22.95
C LYS A 147 -11.88 -1.13 -21.63
N GLU A 148 -11.42 -1.69 -20.53
CA GLU A 148 -11.73 -1.23 -19.18
C GLU A 148 -10.56 -0.40 -18.67
N VAL A 149 -10.83 0.83 -18.25
CA VAL A 149 -9.84 1.76 -17.68
C VAL A 149 -10.17 1.93 -16.20
N PHE A 150 -9.27 1.46 -15.35
CA PHE A 150 -9.33 1.60 -13.91
C PHE A 150 -8.47 2.80 -13.53
N ASP A 151 -9.12 3.92 -13.22
CA ASP A 151 -8.42 5.11 -12.73
C ASP A 151 -7.92 4.82 -11.31
N ASN A 152 -6.68 5.21 -11.01
CA ASN A 152 -6.10 5.12 -9.67
C ASN A 152 -6.13 3.71 -9.04
N PHE A 153 -5.75 2.66 -9.79
CA PHE A 153 -5.63 1.33 -9.20
C PHE A 153 -4.35 1.23 -8.32
N PRO A 154 -4.46 0.83 -7.05
CA PRO A 154 -3.31 0.69 -6.18
C PRO A 154 -2.61 -0.65 -6.45
N ILE A 155 -1.42 -0.62 -7.09
CA ILE A 155 -0.52 -1.79 -7.24
C ILE A 155 -0.12 -2.37 -5.85
N GLY A 156 -0.29 -1.58 -4.78
CA GLY A 156 0.06 -1.97 -3.42
C GLY A 156 -0.70 -3.16 -2.85
N ASN A 157 -1.99 -3.37 -3.12
CA ASN A 157 -2.77 -4.27 -2.26
C ASN A 157 -2.40 -5.77 -2.37
N GLU A 158 -2.00 -6.28 -3.53
CA GLU A 158 -1.57 -7.68 -3.66
C GLU A 158 -0.13 -7.90 -3.18
N LEU A 159 0.79 -6.97 -3.46
CA LEU A 159 2.18 -7.02 -2.97
C LEU A 159 2.26 -6.75 -1.45
N LEU A 160 1.40 -5.89 -0.90
CA LEU A 160 1.26 -5.68 0.54
C LEU A 160 0.69 -6.93 1.21
N ASN A 161 -0.23 -7.64 0.56
CA ASN A 161 -0.78 -8.90 1.09
C ASN A 161 0.27 -10.04 1.08
N THR A 162 1.10 -10.15 0.04
CA THR A 162 2.19 -11.14 0.01
C THR A 162 3.31 -10.80 1.00
N LYS A 163 3.69 -9.52 1.13
CA LYS A 163 4.60 -9.06 2.19
C LYS A 163 4.03 -9.36 3.58
N GLY A 164 2.75 -9.04 3.81
CA GLY A 164 2.07 -9.31 5.06
C GLY A 164 1.99 -10.80 5.39
N LYS A 165 1.88 -11.67 4.39
CA LYS A 165 1.95 -13.13 4.57
C LYS A 165 3.35 -13.58 5.01
N ILE A 166 4.41 -13.13 4.35
CA ILE A 166 5.80 -13.49 4.71
C ILE A 166 6.11 -13.06 6.15
N LEU A 167 5.74 -11.84 6.54
CA LEU A 167 5.98 -11.36 7.90
C LEU A 167 5.19 -12.17 8.95
N LYS A 168 3.97 -12.62 8.64
CA LYS A 168 3.20 -13.53 9.49
C LYS A 168 3.86 -14.91 9.60
N ASP A 169 4.37 -15.44 8.48
CA ASP A 169 5.06 -16.71 8.45
C ASP A 169 6.35 -16.62 9.30
N PHE A 170 7.13 -15.54 9.19
CA PHE A 170 8.29 -15.28 10.06
C PHE A 170 7.91 -15.07 11.52
N HIS A 171 6.82 -14.36 11.80
CA HIS A 171 6.30 -14.19 13.16
C HIS A 171 6.07 -15.56 13.83
N SER A 172 5.52 -16.52 13.09
CA SER A 172 5.26 -17.88 13.61
C SER A 172 6.52 -18.68 13.95
N LEU A 173 7.70 -18.24 13.47
CA LEU A 173 8.99 -18.86 13.78
C LEU A 173 9.54 -18.39 15.13
N ILE A 174 9.09 -17.23 15.64
CA ILE A 174 9.57 -16.70 16.92
C ILE A 174 9.28 -17.72 18.02
N SER A 175 10.31 -18.08 18.80
CA SER A 175 10.23 -19.07 19.88
C SER A 175 9.85 -20.49 19.43
N ASN A 176 9.94 -20.82 18.14
CA ASN A 176 9.73 -22.20 17.67
C ASN A 176 10.97 -23.07 17.97
N GLN A 177 10.92 -23.78 19.09
CA GLN A 177 12.02 -24.61 19.59
C GLN A 177 12.46 -25.73 18.62
N GLN A 178 11.58 -26.26 17.78
CA GLN A 178 11.88 -27.45 16.95
C GLN A 178 12.91 -27.15 15.85
N ILE A 179 12.89 -25.93 15.33
CA ILE A 179 13.68 -25.51 14.16
C ILE A 179 14.71 -24.41 14.48
N SER A 180 14.69 -23.91 15.72
CA SER A 180 15.67 -22.95 16.21
C SER A 180 17.04 -23.60 16.38
N ASP A 181 18.10 -22.88 16.01
CA ASP A 181 19.49 -23.33 16.04
C ASP A 181 20.33 -22.59 17.10
N PHE A 182 19.71 -21.68 17.87
CA PHE A 182 20.30 -20.97 18.98
C PHE A 182 19.25 -20.56 20.02
N LYS A 183 19.67 -20.29 21.25
CA LYS A 183 18.80 -19.69 22.27
C LYS A 183 19.47 -18.55 23.04
N PHE A 184 18.70 -17.52 23.37
CA PHE A 184 19.11 -16.51 24.35
C PHE A 184 18.45 -16.77 25.69
N ILE A 185 19.22 -16.58 26.76
CA ILE A 185 18.70 -16.53 28.12
C ILE A 185 18.69 -15.06 28.53
N VAL A 186 17.50 -14.51 28.78
CA VAL A 186 17.30 -13.15 29.23
C VAL A 186 16.54 -13.21 30.53
N GLU A 187 17.14 -12.69 31.61
CA GLU A 187 16.72 -12.97 32.97
C GLU A 187 16.65 -14.49 33.23
N ASP A 188 15.44 -15.02 33.44
CA ASP A 188 15.11 -16.42 33.69
C ASP A 188 14.38 -17.10 32.51
N LYS A 189 14.20 -16.39 31.40
CA LYS A 189 13.43 -16.86 30.23
C LYS A 189 14.34 -17.25 29.07
N GLU A 190 14.03 -18.40 28.47
CA GLU A 190 14.67 -18.86 27.25
C GLU A 190 13.93 -18.35 25.99
N PHE A 191 14.70 -17.85 25.03
CA PHE A 191 14.23 -17.38 23.73
C PHE A 191 14.90 -18.18 22.62
N TYR A 192 14.13 -19.05 21.98
CA TYR A 192 14.59 -19.86 20.85
C TYR A 192 14.57 -19.03 19.56
N VAL A 193 15.70 -18.98 18.86
CA VAL A 193 15.92 -18.09 17.71
C VAL A 193 16.66 -18.80 16.57
N HIS A 194 16.62 -18.18 15.39
CA HIS A 194 17.30 -18.62 14.17
C HIS A 194 18.50 -17.70 13.88
N LYS A 195 19.72 -18.24 13.92
CA LYS A 195 20.98 -17.50 13.70
C LYS A 195 20.94 -16.72 12.39
N VAL A 196 20.43 -17.34 11.32
CA VAL A 196 20.39 -16.74 9.97
C VAL A 196 19.53 -15.46 9.91
N LEU A 197 18.38 -15.44 10.60
CA LEU A 197 17.49 -14.27 10.60
C LEU A 197 18.10 -13.13 11.40
N LEU A 198 18.68 -13.42 12.55
CA LEU A 198 19.37 -12.43 13.38
C LEU A 198 20.62 -11.86 12.66
N ALA A 199 21.44 -12.73 12.07
CA ALA A 199 22.62 -12.33 11.32
C ALA A 199 22.29 -11.43 10.13
N ALA A 200 21.20 -11.72 9.41
CA ALA A 200 20.76 -10.91 8.28
C ALA A 200 20.32 -9.49 8.68
N ARG A 201 19.98 -9.27 9.96
CA ARG A 201 19.38 -8.03 10.48
C ARG A 201 20.28 -7.25 11.43
N SER A 202 21.40 -7.83 11.85
CA SER A 202 22.36 -7.22 12.76
C SER A 202 23.78 -7.62 12.38
N PRO A 203 24.66 -6.66 12.04
CA PRO A 203 26.09 -6.92 11.82
C PRO A 203 26.77 -7.54 13.05
N VAL A 204 26.32 -7.21 14.25
CA VAL A 204 26.84 -7.77 15.50
C VAL A 204 26.47 -9.26 15.61
N PHE A 205 25.22 -9.63 15.33
CA PHE A 205 24.84 -11.06 15.28
C PHE A 205 25.55 -11.80 14.15
N MET A 206 25.72 -11.18 12.98
CA MET A 206 26.49 -11.77 11.88
C MET A 206 27.91 -12.14 12.36
N LYS A 207 28.63 -11.20 13.00
CA LYS A 207 29.96 -11.46 13.57
C LYS A 207 29.91 -12.52 14.68
N MET A 208 28.95 -12.43 15.59
CA MET A 208 28.78 -13.37 16.70
C MET A 208 28.65 -14.82 16.21
N PHE A 209 27.88 -15.05 15.14
CA PHE A 209 27.61 -16.40 14.65
C PHE A 209 28.61 -16.92 13.60
N THR A 210 29.42 -16.05 12.99
CA THR A 210 30.38 -16.44 11.95
C THR A 210 31.84 -16.37 12.37
N SER A 211 32.15 -15.76 13.50
CA SER A 211 33.53 -15.66 13.99
C SER A 211 34.08 -16.99 14.53
N ASP A 212 35.40 -17.13 14.62
CA ASP A 212 36.05 -18.32 15.21
C ASP A 212 36.08 -18.29 16.75
N PHE A 213 35.38 -17.34 17.39
CA PHE A 213 35.32 -17.23 18.83
C PHE A 213 34.40 -18.30 19.47
N ASN A 214 34.52 -18.52 20.78
CA ASN A 214 33.75 -19.55 21.48
C ASN A 214 32.24 -19.33 21.37
N GLU A 215 31.81 -18.08 21.23
CA GLU A 215 30.41 -17.67 21.09
C GLU A 215 29.75 -18.23 19.83
N SER A 216 30.49 -18.42 18.74
CA SER A 216 29.94 -19.00 17.50
C SER A 216 29.66 -20.50 17.63
N HIS A 217 30.48 -21.18 18.44
CA HIS A 217 30.40 -22.60 18.75
C HIS A 217 29.38 -22.89 19.86
N SER A 218 29.00 -21.88 20.65
CA SER A 218 27.93 -21.99 21.63
C SER A 218 26.57 -22.18 20.94
N LYS A 219 25.68 -22.91 21.63
CA LYS A 219 24.26 -23.01 21.27
C LYS A 219 23.37 -22.05 22.06
N GLU A 220 23.97 -21.32 23.01
CA GLU A 220 23.26 -20.35 23.82
C GLU A 220 24.07 -19.07 24.09
N GLY A 221 23.35 -17.96 24.27
CA GLY A 221 23.90 -16.66 24.68
C GLY A 221 23.11 -16.11 25.85
N ARG A 222 23.76 -15.31 26.71
CA ARG A 222 23.09 -14.59 27.80
C ARG A 222 23.04 -13.11 27.48
N ILE A 223 21.87 -12.50 27.65
CA ILE A 223 21.71 -11.07 27.55
C ILE A 223 21.32 -10.56 28.93
N ASN A 224 22.10 -9.60 29.42
CA ASN A 224 21.88 -8.92 30.67
C ASN A 224 21.45 -7.47 30.37
N ASP A 225 20.97 -6.76 31.39
CA ASP A 225 20.66 -5.33 31.32
C ASP A 225 19.50 -4.94 30.38
N ILE A 226 18.64 -5.90 30.03
CA ILE A 226 17.35 -5.66 29.35
C ILE A 226 16.28 -6.58 29.92
N SER A 227 15.05 -6.07 30.02
CA SER A 227 13.89 -6.88 30.40
C SER A 227 13.58 -7.94 29.35
N LYS A 228 13.03 -9.08 29.77
CA LYS A 228 12.59 -10.13 28.84
C LYS A 228 11.47 -9.65 27.92
N GLU A 229 10.65 -8.71 28.35
CA GLU A 229 9.60 -8.10 27.55
C GLU A 229 10.18 -7.21 26.44
N ALA A 230 11.14 -6.34 26.75
CA ALA A 230 11.80 -5.52 25.72
C ALA A 230 12.63 -6.39 24.75
N PHE A 231 13.26 -7.46 25.24
CA PHE A 231 13.94 -8.40 24.35
C PHE A 231 12.98 -9.15 23.42
N GLN A 232 11.77 -9.47 23.90
CA GLN A 232 10.73 -10.08 23.07
C GLN A 232 10.30 -9.13 21.93
N GLU A 233 10.13 -7.83 22.23
CA GLU A 233 9.82 -6.83 21.21
C GLU A 233 10.99 -6.59 20.24
N PHE A 234 12.23 -6.65 20.73
CA PHE A 234 13.42 -6.62 19.87
C PHE A 234 13.43 -7.79 18.88
N LEU A 235 13.21 -9.02 19.36
CA LEU A 235 13.10 -10.19 18.48
C LEU A 235 11.95 -10.07 17.49
N ARG A 236 10.78 -9.60 17.93
CA ARG A 236 9.65 -9.34 17.04
C ARG A 236 10.05 -8.39 15.92
N PHE A 237 10.70 -7.27 16.24
CA PHE A 237 11.17 -6.33 15.24
C PHE A 237 12.13 -6.96 14.23
N LEU A 238 13.09 -7.78 14.67
CA LEU A 238 14.03 -8.45 13.77
C LEU A 238 13.34 -9.38 12.77
N TYR A 239 12.26 -10.05 13.18
CA TYR A 239 11.54 -11.02 12.35
C TYR A 239 10.48 -10.38 11.47
N THR A 240 9.83 -9.31 11.94
CA THR A 240 8.59 -8.81 11.32
C THR A 240 8.57 -7.30 11.06
N GLU A 241 9.59 -6.56 11.50
CA GLU A 241 9.64 -5.09 11.46
C GLU A 241 8.46 -4.40 12.19
N THR A 242 7.88 -5.08 13.17
CA THR A 242 6.76 -4.54 13.98
C THR A 242 7.09 -4.56 15.46
N ILE A 243 6.53 -3.59 16.20
CA ILE A 243 6.60 -3.46 17.65
C ILE A 243 5.16 -3.26 18.14
N GLU A 244 4.74 -3.98 19.19
CA GLU A 244 3.37 -3.88 19.71
C GLU A 244 3.18 -2.65 20.60
N ASP A 245 4.14 -2.37 21.49
CA ASP A 245 4.10 -1.22 22.40
C ASP A 245 5.49 -0.60 22.54
N ILE A 246 5.82 0.31 21.62
CA ILE A 246 7.12 0.97 21.64
C ILE A 246 7.28 1.88 22.86
N ASN A 247 6.21 2.48 23.36
CA ASN A 247 6.26 3.49 24.42
C ASN A 247 6.75 2.91 25.73
N LEU A 248 6.30 1.69 26.03
CA LEU A 248 6.66 1.00 27.24
C LEU A 248 8.15 0.61 27.28
N TYR A 249 8.76 0.35 26.12
CA TYR A 249 10.10 -0.21 26.02
C TYR A 249 11.10 0.66 25.24
N VAL A 250 10.76 1.91 24.89
CA VAL A 250 11.53 2.73 23.93
C VAL A 250 13.01 2.90 24.33
N LEU A 251 13.31 3.03 25.62
CA LEU A 251 14.67 3.20 26.13
C LEU A 251 15.48 1.90 26.07
N ASP A 252 14.87 0.79 26.46
CA ASP A 252 15.47 -0.55 26.39
C ASP A 252 15.71 -0.95 24.93
N LEU A 253 14.73 -0.69 24.05
CA LEU A 253 14.82 -0.92 22.62
C LEU A 253 15.91 -0.05 21.97
N LEU A 254 16.03 1.21 22.38
CA LEU A 254 17.11 2.09 21.92
C LEU A 254 18.49 1.53 22.32
N ALA A 255 18.62 1.07 23.57
CA ALA A 255 19.87 0.51 24.09
C ALA A 255 20.29 -0.74 23.33
N ILE A 256 19.37 -1.70 23.13
CA ILE A 256 19.68 -2.94 22.43
C ILE A 256 19.85 -2.74 20.91
N ALA A 257 19.14 -1.78 20.31
CA ALA A 257 19.34 -1.41 18.91
C ALA A 257 20.74 -0.84 18.67
N ASP A 258 21.23 0.02 19.57
CA ASP A 258 22.61 0.52 19.51
C ASP A 258 23.63 -0.62 19.73
N LEU A 259 23.39 -1.47 20.73
CA LEU A 259 24.28 -2.59 21.06
C LEU A 259 24.45 -3.60 19.91
N TYR A 260 23.36 -3.91 19.20
CA TYR A 260 23.36 -4.87 18.09
C TYR A 260 23.40 -4.20 16.71
N GLU A 261 23.66 -2.90 16.64
CA GLU A 261 23.78 -2.13 15.39
C GLU A 261 22.55 -2.29 14.45
N VAL A 262 21.35 -2.20 15.03
CA VAL A 262 20.06 -2.25 14.31
C VAL A 262 19.54 -0.84 14.08
N GLU A 263 20.12 -0.16 13.09
CA GLU A 263 19.89 1.27 12.84
C GLU A 263 18.43 1.63 12.57
N ASP A 264 17.68 0.78 11.86
CA ASP A 264 16.26 1.03 11.58
C ASP A 264 15.44 1.11 12.88
N LEU A 265 15.67 0.21 13.84
CA LEU A 265 15.01 0.23 15.15
C LEU A 265 15.44 1.44 15.96
N LYS A 266 16.73 1.77 15.92
CA LYS A 266 17.30 2.94 16.60
C LYS A 266 16.62 4.22 16.10
N ALA A 267 16.47 4.39 14.80
CA ALA A 267 15.77 5.51 14.18
C ALA A 267 14.30 5.62 14.63
N ILE A 268 13.59 4.49 14.67
CA ILE A 268 12.20 4.45 15.16
C ILE A 268 12.12 4.87 16.64
N CYS A 269 13.02 4.38 17.49
CA CYS A 269 13.07 4.77 18.90
C CYS A 269 13.35 6.27 19.07
N MET A 270 14.28 6.83 18.28
CA MET A 270 14.57 8.26 18.30
C MET A 270 13.36 9.11 17.88
N ALA A 271 12.63 8.69 16.84
CA ALA A 271 11.42 9.37 16.40
C ALA A 271 10.31 9.33 17.47
N GLN A 272 10.17 8.21 18.18
CA GLN A 272 9.22 8.10 19.28
C GLN A 272 9.59 9.01 20.44
N LEU A 273 10.87 9.02 20.85
CA LEU A 273 11.37 9.92 21.90
C LEU A 273 11.20 11.40 21.55
N LEU A 274 11.35 11.78 20.28
CA LEU A 274 11.06 13.13 19.80
C LEU A 274 9.58 13.48 19.92
N THR A 275 8.70 12.53 19.59
CA THR A 275 7.24 12.73 19.60
C THR A 275 6.69 12.90 21.02
N GLU A 276 7.24 12.17 21.99
CA GLU A 276 6.84 12.22 23.40
C GLU A 276 7.71 13.15 24.24
N LEU A 277 8.56 13.96 23.61
CA LEU A 277 9.48 14.84 24.30
C LEU A 277 8.72 15.94 25.05
N THR A 278 8.98 16.05 26.34
CA THR A 278 8.39 17.04 27.26
C THR A 278 9.48 17.72 28.08
N GLU A 279 9.15 18.84 28.74
CA GLU A 279 10.10 19.51 29.65
C GLU A 279 10.53 18.61 30.82
N GLU A 280 9.67 17.67 31.23
CA GLU A 280 9.92 16.77 32.36
C GLU A 280 10.88 15.63 31.97
N ASN A 281 10.69 15.00 30.81
CA ASN A 281 11.53 13.89 30.38
C ASN A 281 12.78 14.33 29.59
N ALA A 282 12.86 15.58 29.12
CA ALA A 282 13.98 16.08 28.32
C ALA A 282 15.37 15.85 28.95
N PRO A 283 15.60 16.04 30.27
CA PRO A 283 16.88 15.70 30.91
C PRO A 283 17.31 14.25 30.67
N HIS A 284 16.39 13.30 30.86
CA HIS A 284 16.67 11.88 30.69
C HIS A 284 16.91 11.55 29.22
N VAL A 285 16.04 12.02 28.33
CA VAL A 285 16.18 11.82 26.88
C VAL A 285 17.52 12.37 26.37
N PHE A 286 17.95 13.53 26.85
CA PHE A 286 19.23 14.13 26.49
C PHE A 286 20.42 13.26 26.90
N GLN A 287 20.39 12.67 28.10
CA GLN A 287 21.42 11.74 28.56
C GLN A 287 21.47 10.48 27.71
N TYR A 288 20.31 9.87 27.43
CA TYR A 288 20.22 8.67 26.61
C TYR A 288 20.68 8.92 25.18
N ALA A 289 20.30 10.06 24.59
CA ALA A 289 20.73 10.44 23.25
C ALA A 289 22.26 10.55 23.13
N HIS A 290 22.93 11.00 24.19
CA HIS A 290 24.40 11.01 24.26
C HIS A 290 24.98 9.60 24.46
N ARG A 291 24.41 8.84 25.39
CA ARG A 291 24.87 7.49 25.74
C ARG A 291 24.85 6.54 24.55
N TYR A 292 23.76 6.55 23.79
CA TYR A 292 23.54 5.65 22.65
C TYR A 292 23.84 6.29 21.30
N ARG A 293 24.67 7.36 21.29
CA ARG A 293 25.18 7.99 20.06
C ARG A 293 24.06 8.31 19.05
N CYS A 294 22.96 8.86 19.53
CA CYS A 294 21.84 9.29 18.71
C CYS A 294 22.21 10.53 17.88
N ASP A 295 21.40 10.79 16.86
CA ASP A 295 21.55 11.95 15.99
C ASP A 295 21.35 13.27 16.74
N ASN A 296 21.88 14.34 16.15
CA ASN A 296 21.85 15.67 16.76
C ASN A 296 20.43 16.21 16.91
N GLU A 297 19.48 15.80 16.06
CA GLU A 297 18.10 16.28 16.11
C GLU A 297 17.44 16.01 17.49
N LEU A 298 17.59 14.80 18.03
CA LEU A 298 17.06 14.44 19.35
C LEU A 298 17.78 15.22 20.47
N LYS A 299 19.10 15.39 20.35
CA LYS A 299 19.92 16.15 21.32
C LYS A 299 19.53 17.62 21.34
N ASP A 300 19.40 18.24 20.17
CA ASP A 300 19.04 19.64 19.98
C ASP A 300 17.64 19.93 20.55
N ALA A 301 16.66 19.06 20.23
CA ALA A 301 15.29 19.19 20.72
C ALA A 301 15.22 19.10 22.25
N ALA A 302 15.85 18.09 22.84
CA ALA A 302 15.90 17.92 24.30
C ALA A 302 16.64 19.09 24.97
N PHE A 303 17.79 19.50 24.42
CA PHE A 303 18.55 20.63 24.93
C PHE A 303 17.77 21.95 24.89
N LYS A 304 17.00 22.19 23.83
CA LYS A 304 16.14 23.38 23.71
C LYS A 304 15.08 23.45 24.80
N LEU A 305 14.45 22.33 25.15
CA LEU A 305 13.47 22.29 26.24
C LEU A 305 14.13 22.49 27.60
N ILE A 306 15.29 21.86 27.83
CA ILE A 306 16.07 22.08 29.05
C ILE A 306 16.42 23.56 29.17
N LYS A 307 16.96 24.20 28.12
CA LYS A 307 17.29 25.62 28.11
C LYS A 307 16.09 26.49 28.41
N SER A 308 14.94 26.20 27.80
CA SER A 308 13.68 26.92 28.04
C SER A 308 13.23 26.83 29.51
N SER A 309 13.40 25.66 30.14
CA SER A 309 13.09 25.45 31.57
C SER A 309 13.98 26.27 32.51
N PHE A 310 15.26 26.48 32.17
CA PHE A 310 16.15 27.36 32.94
C PHE A 310 15.84 28.85 32.69
N GLN A 311 15.51 29.22 31.46
CA GLN A 311 15.14 30.60 31.12
C GLN A 311 13.89 31.08 31.86
N LYS A 312 12.89 30.20 32.11
CA LYS A 312 11.74 30.50 32.98
C LYS A 312 12.13 30.97 34.40
N ASN A 313 13.34 30.61 34.83
CA ASN A 313 13.92 30.95 36.13
C ASN A 313 15.02 32.02 36.03
N ASN A 314 15.10 32.74 34.90
CA ASN A 314 16.12 33.74 34.61
C ASN A 314 17.58 33.22 34.66
N ILE A 315 17.77 31.92 34.37
CA ILE A 315 19.10 31.32 34.24
C ILE A 315 19.37 31.03 32.76
N GLU A 316 20.49 31.52 32.24
CA GLU A 316 20.91 31.26 30.87
C GLU A 316 21.91 30.10 30.80
N ILE A 317 21.64 29.13 29.92
CA ILE A 317 22.55 28.02 29.65
C ILE A 317 23.29 28.30 28.33
N PRO A 318 24.65 28.33 28.35
CA PRO A 318 25.46 28.47 27.15
C PRO A 318 25.25 27.30 26.18
N ASN A 319 25.32 27.55 24.86
CA ASN A 319 25.03 26.52 23.86
C ASN A 319 26.06 25.38 23.86
N GLU A 320 27.27 25.62 24.37
CA GLU A 320 28.35 24.64 24.49
C GLU A 320 27.98 23.46 25.39
N PHE A 321 27.02 23.65 26.31
CA PHE A 321 26.52 22.59 27.19
C PHE A 321 25.81 21.46 26.43
N ILE A 322 25.47 21.68 25.16
CA ILE A 322 24.93 20.61 24.32
C ILE A 322 25.90 19.42 24.17
N PHE A 323 27.21 19.67 24.28
CA PHE A 323 28.25 18.65 24.20
C PHE A 323 28.72 18.14 25.57
N ALA A 324 28.09 18.61 26.66
CA ALA A 324 28.51 18.33 28.03
C ALA A 324 27.37 17.73 28.87
N PRO A 325 26.91 16.49 28.58
CA PRO A 325 25.75 15.89 29.24
C PRO A 325 25.88 15.76 30.75
N SER A 326 27.05 15.40 31.26
CA SER A 326 27.28 15.31 32.71
C SER A 326 27.23 16.68 33.39
N ALA A 327 27.81 17.71 32.77
CA ALA A 327 27.77 19.07 33.33
C ALA A 327 26.34 19.63 33.36
N LEU A 328 25.58 19.39 32.30
CA LEU A 328 24.17 19.78 32.22
C LEU A 328 23.32 19.03 33.25
N GLN A 329 23.58 17.74 33.47
CA GLN A 329 22.94 16.96 34.52
C GLN A 329 23.17 17.57 35.91
N PHE A 330 24.42 17.90 36.26
CA PHE A 330 24.71 18.56 37.54
C PHE A 330 23.98 19.90 37.68
N ALA A 331 23.89 20.69 36.61
CA ALA A 331 23.15 21.94 36.61
C ALA A 331 21.64 21.72 36.87
N ILE A 332 21.05 20.68 36.28
CA ILE A 332 19.64 20.31 36.48
C ILE A 332 19.39 19.86 37.92
N GLU A 333 20.26 19.01 38.47
CA GLU A 333 20.17 18.54 39.86
C GLU A 333 20.28 19.70 40.86
N ALA A 334 21.25 20.60 40.64
CA ALA A 334 21.41 21.81 41.45
C ALA A 334 20.18 22.71 41.39
N LYS A 335 19.63 22.94 40.19
CA LYS A 335 18.39 23.71 39.99
C LYS A 335 17.25 23.10 40.81
N ASN A 336 16.99 21.81 40.64
CA ASN A 336 15.88 21.12 41.31
C ASN A 336 16.01 21.18 42.83
N LYS A 337 17.21 20.96 43.37
CA LYS A 337 17.48 21.03 44.81
C LYS A 337 17.24 22.42 45.40
N ILE A 338 17.61 23.48 44.68
CA ILE A 338 17.34 24.86 45.10
C ILE A 338 15.83 25.11 45.18
N PHE A 339 15.08 24.73 44.15
CA PHE A 339 13.63 24.94 44.13
C PHE A 339 12.89 24.12 45.19
N GLU A 340 13.32 22.89 45.47
CA GLU A 340 12.77 22.11 46.57
C GLU A 340 13.01 22.77 47.92
N THR A 341 14.22 23.27 48.16
CA THR A 341 14.58 23.96 49.41
C THR A 341 13.72 25.21 49.61
N LEU A 342 13.55 26.03 48.56
CA LEU A 342 12.73 27.24 48.61
C LEU A 342 11.25 26.94 48.87
N LYS A 343 10.68 25.87 48.26
CA LYS A 343 9.29 25.46 48.52
C LYS A 343 9.06 25.09 49.98
N VAL A 344 10.00 24.39 50.61
CA VAL A 344 9.91 23.99 52.02
C VAL A 344 9.94 25.20 52.95
N GLU A 345 10.82 26.17 52.68
CA GLU A 345 10.89 27.40 53.49
C GLU A 345 9.60 28.24 53.40
N VAL A 346 9.03 28.38 52.21
CA VAL A 346 7.75 29.08 52.02
C VAL A 346 6.64 28.39 52.81
N ALA A 347 6.50 27.08 52.70
CA ALA A 347 5.48 26.32 53.45
C ALA A 347 5.64 26.44 54.97
N LEU A 348 6.89 26.39 55.48
CA LEU A 348 7.18 26.59 56.91
C LEU A 348 6.84 28.02 57.38
N SER A 349 7.03 29.02 56.52
CA SER A 349 6.67 30.41 56.84
C SER A 349 5.16 30.62 56.93
N GLU A 350 4.38 29.98 56.05
CA GLU A 350 2.91 30.03 56.07
C GLU A 350 2.32 29.30 57.28
N MET A 351 2.94 28.19 57.72
CA MET A 351 2.51 27.48 58.93
C MET A 351 2.80 28.25 60.23
N LYS A 352 3.86 29.06 60.27
CA LYS A 352 4.18 29.92 61.43
C LYS A 352 3.31 31.18 61.50
N ALA A 353 2.68 31.56 60.39
CA ALA A 353 1.79 32.72 60.30
C ALA A 353 0.32 32.40 60.65
N LYS A 354 -0.01 31.11 60.85
CA LYS A 354 -1.29 30.62 61.40
C LYS A 354 -1.11 30.26 62.86
#